data_AF-A0A8J2PVQ0-F1
#
_entry.id   AF-A0A8J2PVQ0-F1
#
_cell.length_a   1.000
_cell.length_b   1.000
_cell.length_c   1.000
_cell.angle_alpha   90.00
_cell.angle_beta   90.00
_cell.angle_gamma   90.00
#
_symmetry.space_group_name_H-M   'P 1'
#
loop_
_entity.id
_entity.type
_entity.pdbx_description
1 polymer ?
#
loop_
_entity_poly.entity_id
_entity_poly.type
_entity_poly.pdbx_seq_one_letter_code
_entity_poly.pdbx_strand_id
1 'polypeptide(L)'
;LPNFDRNHLRHNFYPEDDDWALRTLFESTSMQQIFDTFTSIPKEDLSVRHSAQALAALWDIQKFMFTVGHTFEPSGTFEFKNQSDYIATLRDHSVLQEVVRHVIDHRSEADDEPLAVSLLCLKKLQFGMRSEPGQKIIGELLRRKTSLSLPALSRLFVCMRHESIYGFTIMSQFL
;
A
#
# COMPACT_ATOMS: atom_id res chain seq x y z
N LEU A 1 -9.07 1.98 -26.77
CA LEU A 1 -8.31 1.92 -25.50
C LEU A 1 -8.34 0.48 -25.03
N PRO A 2 -7.21 -0.23 -24.92
CA PRO A 2 -7.22 -1.59 -24.42
C PRO A 2 -7.73 -1.58 -22.97
N ASN A 3 -8.56 -2.55 -22.61
CA ASN A 3 -9.15 -2.72 -21.29
C ASN A 3 -8.08 -2.58 -20.19
N PHE A 4 -8.02 -1.41 -19.54
CA PHE A 4 -7.28 -1.23 -18.30
C PHE A 4 -7.99 -2.06 -17.24
N ASP A 5 -7.31 -3.11 -16.77
CA ASP A 5 -7.82 -3.99 -15.73
C ASP A 5 -8.10 -3.15 -14.48
N ARG A 6 -9.37 -3.03 -14.07
CA ARG A 6 -9.80 -2.26 -12.87
C ARG A 6 -9.25 -2.83 -11.56
N ASN A 7 -8.39 -3.84 -11.62
CA ASN A 7 -7.70 -4.48 -10.51
C ASN A 7 -6.37 -3.80 -10.12
N HIS A 8 -6.02 -2.65 -10.69
CA HIS A 8 -4.82 -1.88 -10.29
C HIS A 8 -5.17 -0.92 -9.16
N LEU A 9 -4.70 -1.20 -7.95
CA LEU A 9 -5.10 -0.38 -6.80
C LEU A 9 -4.56 1.04 -6.89
N ARG A 10 -3.42 1.28 -7.56
CA ARG A 10 -2.88 2.65 -7.76
C ARG A 10 -3.80 3.56 -8.58
N HIS A 11 -4.73 3.02 -9.36
CA HIS A 11 -5.71 3.78 -10.14
C HIS A 11 -6.95 4.18 -9.33
N ASN A 12 -7.09 3.70 -8.10
CA ASN A 12 -8.28 3.95 -7.29
C ASN A 12 -8.15 5.15 -6.35
N PHE A 13 -6.95 5.71 -6.16
CA PHE A 13 -6.75 6.84 -5.23
C PHE A 13 -6.84 8.18 -5.94
N TYR A 14 -5.91 8.44 -6.85
CA TYR A 14 -5.67 9.79 -7.38
C TYR A 14 -5.39 9.79 -8.89
N PRO A 15 -6.31 9.29 -9.74
CA PRO A 15 -6.04 9.08 -11.17
C PRO A 15 -5.85 10.35 -12.00
N GLU A 16 -6.17 11.54 -11.46
CA GLU A 16 -6.15 12.82 -12.19
C GLU A 16 -5.70 13.97 -11.28
N ASP A 17 -4.74 13.73 -10.39
CA ASP A 17 -4.26 14.77 -9.48
C ASP A 17 -3.27 15.74 -10.17
N ASP A 18 -3.33 17.02 -9.82
CA ASP A 18 -2.39 18.04 -10.29
C ASP A 18 -1.02 17.93 -9.59
N ASP A 19 -0.94 17.18 -8.48
CA ASP A 19 0.29 16.89 -7.78
C ASP A 19 1.24 16.03 -8.63
N TRP A 20 2.39 16.63 -8.98
CA TRP A 20 3.41 16.00 -9.81
C TRP A 20 3.93 14.69 -9.22
N ALA A 21 4.04 14.59 -7.89
CA ALA A 21 4.58 13.41 -7.23
C ALA A 21 3.57 12.27 -7.25
N LEU A 22 2.29 12.55 -7.01
CA LEU A 22 1.22 11.54 -7.14
C LEU A 22 1.13 10.99 -8.56
N ARG A 23 1.24 11.86 -9.58
CA ARG A 23 1.29 11.43 -10.99
C ARG A 23 2.51 10.56 -11.29
N THR A 24 3.69 10.96 -10.82
CA THR A 24 4.92 10.21 -11.05
C THR A 24 4.87 8.84 -10.37
N LEU A 25 4.34 8.78 -9.13
CA LEU A 25 4.12 7.51 -8.41
C LEU A 25 3.10 6.62 -9.12
N PHE A 26 2.05 7.21 -9.68
CA PHE A 26 1.05 6.49 -10.47
C PHE A 26 1.63 5.86 -11.74
N GLU A 27 2.47 6.61 -12.48
CA GLU A 27 3.08 6.19 -13.74
C GLU A 27 4.32 5.29 -13.54
N SER A 28 4.84 5.21 -12.31
CA SER A 28 6.09 4.51 -12.02
C SER A 28 6.08 3.04 -12.47
N THR A 29 7.16 2.63 -13.14
CA THR A 29 7.37 1.27 -13.65
C THR A 29 8.46 0.52 -12.89
N SER A 30 9.13 1.16 -11.94
CA SER A 30 10.20 0.53 -11.16
C SER A 30 10.18 0.94 -9.70
N MET A 31 10.73 0.06 -8.86
CA MET A 31 10.90 0.32 -7.43
C MET A 31 11.80 1.54 -7.20
N GLN A 32 12.89 1.68 -7.97
CA GLN A 32 13.82 2.80 -7.84
C GLN A 32 13.12 4.13 -8.14
N GLN A 33 12.34 4.21 -9.22
CA GLN A 33 11.60 5.42 -9.57
C GLN A 33 10.62 5.83 -8.46
N ILE A 34 9.95 4.86 -7.82
CA ILE A 34 9.05 5.13 -6.69
C ILE A 34 9.83 5.73 -5.52
N PHE A 35 10.99 5.16 -5.19
CA PHE A 35 11.83 5.65 -4.10
C PHE A 35 12.43 7.03 -4.38
N ASP A 36 12.96 7.23 -5.58
CA ASP A 36 13.50 8.52 -6.02
C ASP A 36 12.42 9.60 -5.97
N THR A 37 11.22 9.28 -6.47
CA THR A 37 10.08 10.19 -6.42
C THR A 37 9.72 10.53 -4.99
N PHE A 38 9.51 9.52 -4.13
CA PHE A 38 9.10 9.73 -2.74
C PHE A 38 10.12 10.57 -1.95
N THR A 39 11.41 10.30 -2.12
CA THR A 39 12.50 11.02 -1.44
C THR A 39 12.74 12.43 -1.99
N SER A 40 12.26 12.72 -3.20
CA SER A 40 12.35 14.05 -3.81
C SER A 40 11.22 14.99 -3.38
N ILE A 41 10.20 14.49 -2.68
CA ILE A 41 9.09 15.32 -2.17
C ILE A 41 9.61 16.16 -0.99
N PRO A 42 9.47 17.50 -1.02
CA PRO A 42 9.78 18.34 0.14
C PRO A 42 8.99 17.90 1.37
N LYS A 43 9.61 17.94 2.56
CA LYS A 43 8.98 17.41 3.79
C LYS A 43 7.70 18.16 4.16
N GLU A 44 7.66 19.45 3.86
CA GLU A 44 6.52 20.34 4.02
C GLU A 44 5.33 19.98 3.11
N ASP A 45 5.58 19.34 1.98
CA ASP A 45 4.58 18.94 0.99
C ASP A 45 4.23 17.44 1.10
N LEU A 46 5.01 16.68 1.87
CA LEU A 46 4.79 15.25 2.07
C LEU A 46 3.47 15.02 2.82
N SER A 47 2.62 14.18 2.25
CA SER A 47 1.28 13.90 2.77
C SER A 47 1.03 12.40 2.76
N VAL A 48 0.06 11.94 3.54
CA VAL A 48 -0.29 10.51 3.59
C VAL A 48 -0.77 9.98 2.24
N ARG A 49 -1.23 10.87 1.35
CA ARG A 49 -1.59 10.55 -0.04
C ARG A 49 -0.39 10.01 -0.81
N HIS A 50 0.75 10.68 -0.69
CA HIS A 50 2.01 10.27 -1.31
C HIS A 50 2.45 8.88 -0.84
N SER A 51 2.43 8.65 0.46
CA SER A 51 2.86 7.38 1.03
C SER A 51 1.92 6.22 0.66
N ALA A 52 0.60 6.46 0.67
CA ALA A 52 -0.38 5.47 0.24
C ALA A 52 -0.23 5.12 -1.25
N GLN A 53 -0.02 6.13 -2.10
CA GLN A 53 0.21 5.93 -3.53
C GLN A 53 1.51 5.16 -3.78
N ALA A 54 2.59 5.47 -3.05
CA ALA A 54 3.86 4.75 -3.13
C ALA A 54 3.70 3.27 -2.75
N LEU A 55 3.00 2.94 -1.65
CA LEU A 55 2.72 1.55 -1.27
C LEU A 55 1.92 0.80 -2.34
N ALA A 56 0.91 1.45 -2.90
CA ALA A 56 0.09 0.86 -3.96
C ALA A 56 0.91 0.59 -5.23
N ALA A 57 1.76 1.54 -5.63
CA ALA A 57 2.65 1.40 -6.78
C ALA A 57 3.65 0.25 -6.59
N LEU A 58 4.26 0.11 -5.41
CA LEU A 58 5.18 -0.98 -5.09
C LEU A 58 4.52 -2.36 -5.16
N TRP A 59 3.27 -2.46 -4.70
CA TRP A 59 2.52 -3.70 -4.80
C TRP A 59 2.05 -3.99 -6.23
N ASP A 60 1.63 -2.98 -6.99
CA ASP A 60 1.25 -3.16 -8.38
C ASP A 60 2.45 -3.65 -9.23
N ILE A 61 3.67 -3.12 -9.03
CA ILE A 61 4.89 -3.63 -9.68
C ILE A 61 5.11 -5.12 -9.37
N GLN A 62 4.99 -5.52 -8.11
CA GLN A 62 5.08 -6.93 -7.71
C GLN A 62 4.08 -7.80 -8.49
N LYS A 63 2.83 -7.33 -8.57
CA LYS A 63 1.75 -8.03 -9.27
C LYS A 63 2.07 -8.16 -10.77
N PHE A 64 2.56 -7.10 -11.41
CA PHE A 64 2.95 -7.14 -12.83
C PHE A 64 4.10 -8.10 -13.10
N MET A 65 5.18 -8.02 -12.32
CA MET A 65 6.37 -8.86 -12.52
C MET A 65 6.07 -10.35 -12.35
N PHE A 66 5.27 -10.73 -11.35
CA PHE A 66 5.15 -12.14 -10.96
C PHE A 66 3.77 -12.78 -11.21
N THR A 67 2.73 -12.00 -11.51
CA THR A 67 1.39 -12.54 -11.79
C THR A 67 0.99 -12.41 -13.26
N VAL A 68 1.40 -11.32 -13.93
CA VAL A 68 0.95 -11.05 -15.32
C VAL A 68 1.86 -11.68 -16.37
N GLY A 69 3.13 -11.96 -16.06
CA GLY A 69 4.01 -12.91 -16.77
C GLY A 69 4.24 -12.67 -18.27
N HIS A 70 5.50 -12.37 -18.64
CA HIS A 70 6.10 -12.35 -19.99
C HIS A 70 6.12 -11.03 -20.79
N THR A 71 5.47 -9.94 -20.37
CA THR A 71 5.52 -8.66 -21.12
C THR A 71 5.98 -7.45 -20.31
N PHE A 72 6.26 -7.61 -19.01
CA PHE A 72 6.74 -6.52 -18.17
C PHE A 72 8.24 -6.70 -17.91
N GLU A 73 9.05 -5.90 -18.60
CA GLU A 73 10.46 -5.72 -18.30
C GLU A 73 10.59 -4.53 -17.34
N PRO A 74 10.79 -4.75 -16.02
CA PRO A 74 10.99 -3.66 -15.09
C PRO A 74 12.23 -2.87 -15.50
N SER A 75 12.07 -1.58 -15.79
CA SER A 75 13.19 -0.68 -16.07
C SER A 75 13.90 -0.33 -14.76
N GLY A 76 15.04 -0.95 -14.45
CA GLY A 76 15.74 -0.62 -13.21
C GLY A 76 16.99 -1.45 -12.94
N THR A 77 17.67 -1.10 -11.86
CA THR A 77 18.93 -1.71 -11.40
C THR A 77 18.75 -3.04 -10.66
N PHE A 78 17.52 -3.39 -10.28
CA PHE A 78 17.24 -4.58 -9.49
C PHE A 78 16.77 -5.74 -10.36
N GLU A 79 17.51 -6.84 -10.33
CA GLU A 79 17.10 -8.11 -10.92
C GLU A 79 16.51 -9.03 -9.85
N PHE A 80 15.19 -9.29 -9.94
CA PHE A 80 14.49 -10.15 -8.99
C PHE A 80 14.21 -11.52 -9.62
N LYS A 81 14.68 -12.61 -8.97
CA LYS A 81 14.48 -13.97 -9.52
C LYS A 81 13.09 -14.51 -9.23
N ASN A 82 12.45 -14.04 -8.16
CA ASN A 82 11.13 -14.49 -7.73
C ASN A 82 10.47 -13.43 -6.83
N GLN A 83 9.20 -13.65 -6.49
CA GLN A 83 8.40 -12.75 -5.66
C GLN A 83 8.97 -12.55 -4.26
N SER A 84 9.53 -13.60 -3.65
CA SER A 84 10.11 -13.53 -2.30
C SER A 84 11.37 -12.66 -2.28
N ASP A 85 12.22 -12.76 -3.30
CA ASP A 85 13.42 -11.93 -3.44
C ASP A 85 13.04 -10.45 -3.53
N TYR A 86 12.03 -10.11 -4.33
CA TYR A 86 11.49 -8.75 -4.43
C TYR A 86 11.01 -8.21 -3.08
N ILE A 87 10.21 -9.00 -2.36
CA ILE A 87 9.71 -8.60 -1.04
C ILE A 87 10.86 -8.41 -0.04
N ALA A 88 11.85 -9.31 -0.05
CA ALA A 88 13.01 -9.21 0.84
C ALA A 88 13.79 -7.92 0.59
N THR A 89 14.15 -7.64 -0.68
CA THR A 89 14.83 -6.40 -1.06
C THR A 89 14.03 -5.16 -0.69
N LEU A 90 12.72 -5.18 -0.91
CA LEU A 90 11.83 -4.08 -0.52
C LEU A 90 11.88 -3.81 0.98
N ARG A 91 11.74 -4.86 1.79
CA ARG A 91 11.68 -4.75 3.25
C ARG A 91 12.98 -4.23 3.84
N ASP A 92 14.11 -4.57 3.23
CA ASP A 92 15.43 -4.09 3.68
C ASP A 92 15.71 -2.64 3.21
N HIS A 93 14.90 -2.08 2.31
CA HIS A 93 15.09 -0.73 1.82
C HIS A 93 14.58 0.33 2.80
N SER A 94 15.46 1.27 3.17
CA SER A 94 15.16 2.34 4.14
C SER A 94 13.98 3.22 3.74
N VAL A 95 13.85 3.53 2.44
CA VAL A 95 12.74 4.34 1.91
C VAL A 95 11.39 3.65 2.12
N LEU A 96 11.30 2.32 2.01
CA LEU A 96 10.04 1.63 2.33
C LEU A 96 9.68 1.80 3.81
N GLN A 97 10.67 1.69 4.70
CA GLN A 97 10.44 1.90 6.14
C GLN A 97 9.95 3.33 6.42
N GLU A 98 10.47 4.31 5.70
CA GLU A 98 10.01 5.70 5.80
C GLU A 98 8.58 5.87 5.28
N VAL A 99 8.25 5.30 4.12
CA VAL A 99 6.89 5.29 3.56
C VAL A 99 5.90 4.68 4.56
N VAL A 100 6.22 3.51 5.11
CA VAL A 100 5.36 2.80 6.06
C VAL A 100 5.18 3.61 7.36
N ARG A 101 6.28 4.16 7.90
CA ARG A 101 6.23 5.02 9.08
C ARG A 101 5.36 6.25 8.85
N HIS A 102 5.49 6.90 7.70
CA HIS A 102 4.70 8.09 7.37
C HIS A 102 3.19 7.78 7.30
N VAL A 103 2.79 6.65 6.69
CA VAL A 103 1.39 6.19 6.70
C VAL A 103 0.89 5.96 8.12
N ILE A 104 1.71 5.34 8.97
CA ILE A 104 1.32 5.04 10.36
C ILE A 104 1.13 6.33 11.15
N ASP A 105 2.08 7.25 11.07
CA ASP A 105 2.10 8.47 11.88
C ASP A 105 0.92 9.39 11.52
N HIS A 106 0.58 9.48 10.21
CA HIS A 106 -0.49 10.32 9.68
C HIS A 106 -1.78 9.54 9.35
N ARG A 107 -1.94 8.32 9.87
CA ARG A 107 -3.11 7.45 9.57
C ARG A 107 -4.46 8.11 9.85
N SER A 108 -4.52 9.03 10.82
CA SER A 108 -5.74 9.75 11.17
C SER A 108 -6.16 10.79 10.13
N GLU A 109 -5.23 11.24 9.29
CA GLU A 109 -5.47 12.24 8.25
C GLU A 109 -5.82 11.59 6.90
N ALA A 110 -5.54 10.29 6.76
CA ALA A 110 -5.85 9.55 5.55
C ALA A 110 -7.36 9.34 5.38
N ASP A 111 -7.81 9.42 4.13
CA ASP A 111 -9.13 8.94 3.74
C ASP A 111 -9.23 7.42 3.93
N ASP A 112 -10.46 6.95 4.15
CA ASP A 112 -10.75 5.56 4.50
C ASP A 112 -10.26 4.55 3.44
N GLU A 113 -10.41 4.89 2.15
CA GLU A 113 -10.02 4.00 1.04
C GLU A 113 -8.50 3.89 0.86
N PRO A 114 -7.71 4.99 0.77
CA PRO A 114 -6.24 4.94 0.80
C PRO A 114 -5.67 4.20 2.01
N LEU A 115 -6.28 4.38 3.20
CA LEU A 115 -5.83 3.72 4.41
C LEU A 115 -6.10 2.19 4.37
N ALA A 116 -7.30 1.80 3.93
CA ALA A 116 -7.66 0.38 3.78
C ALA A 116 -6.81 -0.33 2.71
N VAL A 117 -6.42 0.37 1.65
CA VAL A 117 -5.49 -0.19 0.66
C VAL A 117 -4.07 -0.23 1.18
N SER A 118 -3.61 0.77 1.92
CA SER A 118 -2.29 0.72 2.56
C SER A 118 -2.16 -0.53 3.44
N LEU A 119 -3.21 -0.86 4.22
CA LEU A 119 -3.25 -2.11 4.99
C LEU A 119 -3.13 -3.36 4.10
N LEU A 120 -3.86 -3.40 3.00
CA LEU A 120 -3.79 -4.52 2.05
C LEU A 120 -2.41 -4.63 1.39
N CYS A 121 -1.78 -3.51 1.02
CA CYS A 121 -0.45 -3.48 0.43
C CYS A 121 0.58 -4.00 1.43
N LEU A 122 0.55 -3.54 2.69
CA LEU A 122 1.41 -4.07 3.75
C LEU A 122 1.28 -5.59 3.87
N LYS A 123 0.05 -6.12 3.88
CA LYS A 123 -0.18 -7.57 3.90
C LYS A 123 0.46 -8.28 2.72
N LYS A 124 0.30 -7.73 1.51
CA LYS A 124 0.80 -8.33 0.27
C LYS A 124 2.32 -8.27 0.14
N LEU A 125 2.92 -7.25 0.75
CA LEU A 125 4.36 -7.10 0.97
C LEU A 125 4.86 -7.89 2.20
N GLN A 126 4.04 -8.80 2.74
CA GLN A 126 4.35 -9.70 3.86
C GLN A 126 4.77 -8.98 5.16
N PHE A 127 4.26 -7.78 5.40
CA PHE A 127 4.24 -7.23 6.76
C PHE A 127 3.23 -8.02 7.59
N GLY A 128 3.59 -8.38 8.83
CA GLY A 128 2.68 -9.08 9.72
C GLY A 128 1.53 -8.17 10.15
N MET A 129 0.28 -8.63 10.10
CA MET A 129 -0.87 -7.82 10.52
C MET A 129 -0.95 -7.65 12.05
N ARG A 130 -0.29 -8.54 12.80
CA ARG A 130 -0.02 -8.39 14.24
C ARG A 130 1.15 -7.45 14.57
N SER A 131 1.95 -7.04 13.58
CA SER A 131 3.00 -6.05 13.82
C SER A 131 2.40 -4.67 14.13
N GLU A 132 3.20 -3.79 14.73
CA GLU A 132 2.78 -2.42 15.05
C GLU A 132 2.16 -1.68 13.84
N PRO A 133 2.78 -1.66 12.64
CA PRO A 133 2.16 -1.10 11.43
C PRO A 133 0.74 -1.60 11.15
N GLY A 134 0.56 -2.93 11.18
CA GLY A 134 -0.72 -3.57 10.89
C GLY A 134 -1.77 -3.22 11.94
N GLN A 135 -1.42 -3.32 13.23
CA GLN A 135 -2.34 -3.05 14.34
C GLN A 135 -2.77 -1.58 14.39
N LYS A 136 -1.87 -0.64 14.14
CA LYS A 136 -2.20 0.80 14.14
C LYS A 136 -3.20 1.15 13.05
N ILE A 137 -3.02 0.63 11.83
CA ILE A 137 -3.95 0.88 10.72
C ILE A 137 -5.28 0.14 10.94
N ILE A 138 -5.25 -1.12 11.39
CA ILE A 138 -6.46 -1.88 11.73
C ILE A 138 -7.28 -1.15 12.81
N GLY A 139 -6.63 -0.68 13.88
CA GLY A 139 -7.29 0.07 14.94
C GLY A 139 -7.97 1.33 14.44
N GLU A 140 -7.32 2.09 13.55
CA GLU A 140 -7.90 3.29 12.97
C GLU A 140 -9.10 2.99 12.05
N LEU A 141 -9.01 1.97 11.21
CA LEU A 141 -10.13 1.54 10.35
C LEU A 141 -11.31 1.03 11.19
N LEU A 142 -11.06 0.28 12.26
CA LEU A 142 -12.11 -0.18 13.17
C LEU A 142 -12.77 0.97 13.93
N ARG A 143 -12.00 2.00 14.32
CA ARG A 143 -12.54 3.23 14.93
C ARG A 143 -13.55 3.92 13.99
N ARG A 144 -13.33 3.83 12.68
CA ARG A 144 -14.17 4.39 11.61
C ARG A 144 -15.15 3.41 10.98
N LYS A 145 -15.33 2.21 11.54
CA LYS A 145 -16.06 1.10 10.90
C LYS A 145 -17.45 1.44 10.37
N THR A 146 -18.12 2.45 10.93
CA THR A 146 -19.47 2.90 10.51
C THR A 146 -19.46 3.81 9.29
N SER A 147 -18.34 4.45 8.94
CA SER A 147 -18.19 5.29 7.73
C SER A 147 -17.51 4.58 6.57
N LEU A 148 -16.88 3.42 6.84
CA LEU A 148 -16.12 2.70 5.82
C LEU A 148 -17.01 2.25 4.65
N SER A 149 -16.50 2.47 3.44
CA SER A 149 -17.07 1.92 2.21
C SER A 149 -17.03 0.38 2.24
N LEU A 150 -17.90 -0.28 1.48
CA LEU A 150 -17.89 -1.74 1.35
C LEU A 150 -16.54 -2.29 0.85
N PRO A 151 -15.87 -1.66 -0.15
CA PRO A 151 -14.50 -2.05 -0.53
C PRO A 151 -13.49 -1.93 0.62
N ALA A 152 -13.51 -0.83 1.39
CA ALA A 152 -12.61 -0.64 2.52
C ALA A 152 -12.82 -1.71 3.61
N LEU A 153 -14.08 -2.00 3.94
CA LEU A 153 -14.45 -3.10 4.87
C LEU A 153 -13.95 -4.45 4.37
N SER A 154 -14.15 -4.77 3.09
CA SER A 154 -13.70 -6.03 2.51
C SER A 154 -12.19 -6.22 2.67
N ARG A 155 -11.40 -5.18 2.40
CA ARG A 155 -9.94 -5.21 2.59
C ARG A 155 -9.54 -5.37 4.04
N LEU A 156 -10.19 -4.65 4.95
CA LEU A 156 -9.98 -4.80 6.40
C LEU A 156 -10.20 -6.26 6.83
N PHE A 157 -11.32 -6.87 6.43
CA PHE A 157 -11.64 -8.25 6.79
C PHE A 157 -10.66 -9.27 6.18
N VAL A 158 -10.25 -9.09 4.92
CA VAL A 158 -9.22 -9.93 4.30
C VAL A 158 -7.91 -9.87 5.09
N CYS A 159 -7.54 -8.69 5.60
CA CYS A 159 -6.33 -8.51 6.38
C CYS A 159 -6.42 -9.17 7.75
N MET A 160 -7.54 -8.99 8.45
CA MET A 160 -7.78 -9.55 9.78
C MET A 160 -7.97 -11.08 9.80
N ARG A 161 -8.60 -11.65 8.77
CA ARG A 161 -8.95 -13.09 8.72
C ARG A 161 -7.73 -13.99 8.75
N HIS A 162 -6.68 -13.61 8.03
CA HIS A 162 -5.49 -14.44 7.83
C HIS A 162 -4.68 -14.67 9.12
N GLU A 163 -4.85 -13.84 10.14
CA GLU A 163 -4.11 -13.94 11.41
C GLU A 163 -5.03 -14.16 12.62
N SER A 164 -6.27 -14.60 12.38
CA SER A 164 -7.30 -14.82 13.41
C SER A 164 -7.58 -13.59 14.29
N ILE A 165 -7.24 -12.39 13.81
CA ILE A 165 -7.47 -11.11 14.51
C ILE A 165 -8.98 -10.84 14.62
N TYR A 166 -9.76 -11.35 13.65
CA TYR A 166 -11.21 -11.24 13.59
C TYR A 166 -11.91 -11.71 14.88
N GLY A 167 -11.53 -12.88 15.40
CA GLY A 167 -12.12 -13.43 16.62
C GLY A 167 -11.82 -12.58 17.86
N PHE A 168 -10.58 -12.11 17.98
CA PHE A 168 -10.16 -11.27 19.11
C PHE A 168 -10.87 -9.90 19.10
N THR A 169 -11.00 -9.30 17.92
CA THR A 169 -11.58 -7.95 17.76
C THR A 169 -13.09 -7.94 17.99
N ILE A 170 -13.80 -8.97 17.52
CA ILE A 170 -15.24 -9.11 17.81
C ILE A 170 -15.44 -9.41 19.30
N MET A 171 -14.65 -10.31 19.88
CA MET A 171 -14.80 -10.66 21.30
C MET A 171 -14.52 -9.48 22.23
N SER A 172 -13.57 -8.60 21.89
CA SER A 172 -13.32 -7.36 22.64
C SER A 172 -14.44 -6.31 22.55
N GLN A 173 -15.41 -6.47 21.64
CA GLN A 173 -16.59 -5.59 21.57
C GLN A 173 -17.79 -6.11 22.39
N PHE A 174 -17.69 -7.33 22.93
CA PHE A 174 -18.72 -7.99 23.75
C PHE A 174 -18.25 -8.28 25.19
N LEU A 175 -17.05 -7.84 25.55
CA LEU A 175 -16.48 -7.82 26.90
C LEU A 175 -16.39 -6.37 27.38
#